data_AF-A4EP91-F1
#
_entry.id   AF-A4EP91-F1
#
_cell.length_a   1.000
_cell.length_b   1.000
_cell.length_c   1.000
_cell.angle_alpha   90.00
_cell.angle_beta   90.00
_cell.angle_gamma   90.00
#
_symmetry.space_group_name_H-M   'P 1'
#
loop_
_entity.id
_entity.type
_entity.pdbx_description
1 polymer ?
#
loop_
_entity_poly.entity_id
_entity_poly.type
_entity_poly.pdbx_seq_one_letter_code
_entity_poly.pdbx_strand_id
1 'polypeptide(L)' 'MDQFRPERAEPLSPSRRRKCIDHVRQELGVSERRACRTLGQHRTTQRKVPQGRADEERLTDDIIELADQ' A
#
# COMPACT_ATOMS: atom_id res chain seq x y z
N MET A 1 25.72 -2.38 10.05
CA MET A 1 25.17 -1.22 9.31
C MET A 1 25.08 -1.66 7.87
N ASP A 2 23.89 -1.67 7.30
CA ASP A 2 23.71 -1.89 5.86
C ASP A 2 22.67 -0.88 5.40
N GLN A 3 23.20 0.30 5.02
CA GLN A 3 22.41 1.45 4.57
C GLN A 3 22.18 1.25 3.07
N PHE A 4 21.29 0.33 2.71
CA PHE A 4 20.75 0.27 1.35
C PHE A 4 20.05 1.61 1.08
N ARG A 5 20.73 2.53 0.39
CA ARG A 5 20.19 3.81 -0.06
C ARG A 5 19.58 3.57 -1.43
N PRO A 6 18.25 3.39 -1.56
CA PRO A 6 17.64 3.28 -2.87
C PRO A 6 17.83 4.63 -3.58
N GLU A 7 18.57 4.64 -4.69
CA GLU A 7 18.74 5.82 -5.53
C GLU A 7 17.40 6.20 -6.14
N ARG A 8 16.78 7.22 -5.54
CA ARG A 8 15.59 7.98 -5.98
C ARG A 8 14.53 7.15 -6.71
N ALA A 9 13.76 6.35 -5.94
CA ALA A 9 12.43 5.98 -6.37
C ALA A 9 11.55 7.25 -6.41
N GLU A 10 10.96 7.53 -7.58
CA GLU A 10 9.86 8.49 -7.74
C GLU A 10 8.86 8.31 -6.59
N PRO A 11 8.40 9.39 -5.91
CA PRO A 11 7.59 9.24 -4.71
C PRO A 11 6.28 8.51 -5.01
N LEU A 12 6.30 7.19 -4.81
CA LEU A 12 5.11 6.36 -4.85
C LEU A 12 4.12 6.89 -3.82
N SER A 13 2.85 6.98 -4.22
CA SER A 13 1.77 7.30 -3.29
C SER A 13 1.74 6.29 -2.12
N PRO A 14 1.22 6.67 -0.94
CA PRO A 14 1.12 5.76 0.21
C PRO A 14 0.43 4.43 -0.13
N SER A 15 -0.58 4.44 -1.00
CA SER A 15 -1.28 3.25 -1.47
C SER A 15 -0.40 2.35 -2.35
N ARG A 16 0.40 2.95 -3.25
CA ARG A 16 1.36 2.19 -4.08
C ARG A 16 2.46 1.56 -3.23
N ARG A 17 2.94 2.26 -2.20
CA ARG A 17 3.94 1.74 -1.24
C ARG A 17 3.42 0.50 -0.51
N ARG A 18 2.16 0.50 -0.06
CA ARG A 18 1.49 -0.67 0.56
C ARG A 18 1.42 -1.86 -0.40
N LYS A 19 0.90 -1.64 -1.61
CA LYS A 19 0.79 -2.69 -2.63
C LYS A 19 2.13 -3.38 -2.90
N CYS A 20 3.24 -2.62 -3.00
CA CYS A 20 4.56 -3.23 -3.16
C CYS A 20 4.97 -4.12 -1.99
N ILE A 21 4.69 -3.71 -0.75
CA ILE A 21 5.01 -4.51 0.44
C ILE A 21 4.14 -5.76 0.51
N ASP A 22 2.83 -5.63 0.23
CA ASP A 22 1.91 -6.77 0.24
C ASP A 22 2.30 -7.81 -0.82
N HIS A 23 2.67 -7.35 -2.01
CA HIS A 23 3.18 -8.22 -3.08
C HIS A 23 4.46 -8.94 -2.65
N VAL A 24 5.46 -8.22 -2.10
CA VAL A 24 6.70 -8.85 -1.62
C VAL A 24 6.45 -9.85 -0.49
N ARG A 25 5.49 -9.57 0.40
CA ARG A 25 5.11 -10.52 1.47
C ARG A 25 4.47 -11.78 0.89
N GLN A 26 3.64 -11.64 -0.14
CA GLN A 26 2.96 -12.75 -0.80
C GLN A 26 3.94 -13.62 -1.61
N GLU A 27 4.78 -12.99 -2.43
CA GLU A 27 5.72 -13.71 -3.31
C GLU A 27 6.89 -14.35 -2.55
N LEU A 28 7.43 -13.67 -1.54
CA LEU A 28 8.64 -14.12 -0.84
C LEU A 28 8.37 -14.70 0.56
N GLY A 29 7.12 -14.71 1.03
CA GLY A 29 6.74 -15.23 2.35
C GLY A 29 7.42 -14.51 3.52
N VAL A 30 7.89 -13.29 3.31
CA VAL A 30 8.66 -12.53 4.31
C VAL A 30 7.76 -11.72 5.24
N SER A 31 8.27 -11.42 6.44
CA SER A 31 7.58 -10.48 7.34
C SER A 31 7.59 -9.05 6.79
N GLU A 32 6.58 -8.27 7.15
CA GLU A 32 6.47 -6.84 6.82
C GLU A 32 7.74 -6.05 7.15
N ARG A 33 8.37 -6.33 8.30
CA ARG A 33 9.62 -5.68 8.71
C ARG A 33 10.75 -5.96 7.71
N ARG A 34 10.89 -7.22 7.27
CA ARG A 34 11.90 -7.62 6.29
C ARG A 34 11.60 -6.99 4.93
N ALA A 35 10.35 -7.04 4.47
CA ALA A 35 9.92 -6.39 3.24
C ALA A 35 10.20 -4.87 3.24
N CYS A 36 9.86 -4.16 4.32
CA CYS A 36 10.10 -2.72 4.45
C CYS A 36 11.59 -2.39 4.40
N ARG A 37 12.42 -3.16 5.09
CA ARG A 37 13.87 -2.97 5.10
C ARG A 37 14.49 -3.23 3.72
N THR A 38 14.09 -4.32 3.06
CA THR A 38 14.58 -4.69 1.72
C THR A 38 14.18 -3.65 0.67
N LEU A 39 12.96 -3.12 0.73
CA LEU A 39 12.49 -2.09 -0.22
C LEU A 39 12.92 -0.66 0.18
N GLY A 40 13.63 -0.47 1.30
CA GLY A 40 13.96 0.86 1.82
C GLY A 40 12.75 1.72 2.20
N GLN A 41 11.58 1.09 2.41
CA GLN A 41 10.35 1.78 2.76
C GLN A 41 10.22 1.96 4.28
N HIS A 42 9.91 3.19 4.71
CA HIS A 42 9.68 3.45 6.13
C HIS A 42 8.35 2.85 6.60
N ARG A 43 8.39 2.09 7.70
CA ARG A 43 7.27 1.30 8.20
C ARG A 43 6.05 2.14 8.65
N THR A 44 6.18 3.44 8.92
CA THR A 44 5.01 4.26 9.31
C THR A 44 3.91 4.28 8.26
N THR A 45 4.25 4.19 6.97
CA THR A 45 3.23 4.09 5.91
C THR A 45 2.43 2.81 6.01
N GLN A 46 3.05 1.69 6.42
CA GLN A 46 2.41 0.39 6.60
C GLN A 46 1.63 0.28 7.91
N ARG A 47 2.10 0.95 8.97
CA ARG A 47 1.46 0.90 10.30
C ARG A 47 0.12 1.64 10.37
N LYS A 48 -0.11 2.65 9.53
CA LYS A 48 -1.38 3.39 9.53
C LYS A 48 -2.46 2.50 8.91
N VAL A 49 -3.57 2.24 9.58
CA VAL A 49 -4.72 1.59 8.94
C VAL A 49 -5.20 2.49 7.79
N PRO A 50 -5.38 1.97 6.56
CA PRO A 50 -5.97 2.78 5.50
C PRO A 50 -7.40 3.10 5.92
N GLN A 51 -7.69 4.37 6.13
CA GLN A 51 -9.07 4.80 6.28
C GLN A 51 -9.59 5.02 4.86
N GLY A 52 -10.54 4.16 4.45
CA GLY A 52 -11.35 4.39 3.25
C GLY A 52 -12.10 5.70 3.37
N ARG A 53 -12.67 6.18 2.27
CA ARG A 53 -13.50 7.38 2.37
C ARG A 53 -14.84 7.00 3.01
N ALA A 54 -15.36 7.84 3.90
CA ALA A 54 -16.63 7.55 4.58
C ALA A 54 -17.82 7.40 3.61
N ASP A 55 -17.70 7.98 2.41
CA ASP A 55 -18.69 7.94 1.33
C ASP A 55 -18.46 6.79 0.33
N GLU A 56 -17.44 5.94 0.52
CA GLU A 56 -17.08 4.89 -0.44
C GLU A 56 -18.18 3.82 -0.62
N GLU A 57 -18.90 3.49 0.45
CA GLU A 57 -20.04 2.57 0.42
C GLU A 57 -21.21 3.18 -0.38
N ARG A 58 -21.62 4.41 -0.04
CA ARG A 58 -22.67 5.13 -0.77
C ARG A 58 -22.33 5.30 -2.26
N LEU A 59 -21.09 5.65 -2.57
CA LEU A 59 -20.65 5.78 -3.95
C LEU A 59 -20.72 4.45 -4.70
N THR A 60 -20.45 3.33 -4.02
CA THR A 60 -20.57 1.99 -4.62
C THR A 60 -22.03 1.67 -4.93
N ASP A 61 -22.93 1.96 -4.00
CA ASP A 61 -24.38 1.79 -4.21
C ASP A 61 -24.88 2.64 -5.38
N ASP A 62 -24.49 3.92 -5.43
CA ASP A 62 -24.87 4.85 -6.51
C ASP A 62 -24.35 4.36 -7.88
N ILE A 63 -23.13 3.79 -7.95
CA ILE A 63 -22.57 3.22 -9.18
C ILE A 63 -23.33 1.97 -9.62
N ILE A 64 -23.74 1.10 -8.68
CA ILE A 64 -24.51 -0.11 -8.99
C ILE A 64 -25.90 0.28 -9.51
N GLU A 65 -26.58 1.21 -8.84
CA GLU A 65 -27.88 1.73 -9.27
C GLU A 65 -27.80 2.37 -10.66
N LEU A 66 -26.73 3.12 -10.95
CA LEU A 66 -26.51 3.71 -12.27
C LEU A 66 -26.28 2.65 -13.36
N ALA A 67 -25.59 1.56 -13.04
CA ALA A 67 -25.29 0.50 -14.01
C ALA A 67 -26.49 -0.40 -14.33
N ASP A 68 -27.52 -0.39 -13.48
CA ASP A 68 -28.78 -1.14 -13.66
C ASP A 68 -29.85 -0.36 -14.47
N GLN A 69 -29.54 0.87 -14.92
CA GLN A 69 -30.38 1.70 -15.82
C GLN A 69 -30.12 1.40 -17.29
#